data_AF-A0AAN8ERH8-F1
#
_entry.id   AF-A0AAN8ERH8-F1
#
_cell.length_a   1.000
_cell.length_b   1.000
_cell.length_c   1.000
_cell.angle_alpha   90.00
_cell.angle_beta   90.00
_cell.angle_gamma   90.00
#
_symmetry.space_group_name_H-M   'P 1'
#
loop_
_entity.id
_entity.type
_entity.pdbx_description
1 polymer ?
#
loop_
_entity_poly.entity_id
_entity_poly.type
_entity_poly.pdbx_seq_one_letter_code
_entity_poly.pdbx_strand_id
1 'polypeptide(L)'
;MNRISVIKCISRGFASAAPRGSTGIEHADALAKMGGKKPDRSLYKVPEYLNTNKYTFYETEVSLSKHRMQQPSNKRPDVLPKVRSDVAPEKKTQ
;
A
#
# COMPACT_ATOMS: atom_id res chain seq x y z
N MET A 1 -46.89 20.34 19.53
CA MET A 1 -46.51 19.36 18.49
C MET A 1 -45.28 19.87 17.77
N ASN A 2 -44.26 19.00 17.66
CA ASN A 2 -43.12 19.05 16.73
C ASN A 2 -42.09 20.15 17.01
N ARG A 3 -40.78 19.89 17.13
CA ARG A 3 -39.94 19.07 16.24
C ARG A 3 -38.80 18.41 17.03
N ILE A 4 -38.74 17.08 16.99
CA ILE A 4 -37.58 16.30 17.42
C ILE A 4 -36.47 16.62 16.40
N SER A 5 -35.39 17.25 16.86
CA SER A 5 -34.21 17.48 16.03
C SER A 5 -33.55 16.13 15.72
N VAL A 6 -33.62 15.72 14.47
CA VAL A 6 -32.96 14.52 13.98
C VAL A 6 -31.45 14.76 14.07
N ILE A 7 -30.80 14.14 15.05
CA ILE A 7 -29.34 14.07 15.15
C ILE A 7 -28.87 13.27 13.94
N LYS A 8 -28.34 13.95 12.93
CA LYS A 8 -27.61 13.28 11.84
C LYS A 8 -26.31 12.74 12.44
N CYS A 9 -26.32 11.46 12.80
CA CYS A 9 -25.10 10.69 13.02
C CYS A 9 -24.33 10.63 11.70
N ILE A 10 -23.44 11.59 11.48
CA ILE A 10 -22.45 11.54 10.40
C ILE A 10 -21.50 10.41 10.78
N SER A 11 -21.70 9.24 10.19
CA SER A 11 -20.80 8.10 10.32
C SER A 11 -19.40 8.53 9.91
N ARG A 12 -18.48 8.55 10.88
CA ARG A 12 -17.04 8.79 10.69
C ARG A 12 -16.41 7.58 10.01
N GLY A 13 -16.80 7.30 8.78
CA GLY A 13 -16.40 6.12 8.03
C GLY A 13 -15.19 6.36 7.13
N PHE A 14 -14.07 6.87 7.65
CA PHE A 14 -12.75 6.82 6.96
C PHE A 14 -11.58 6.85 7.97
N ALA A 15 -11.65 6.08 9.06
CA ALA A 15 -10.47 5.86 9.89
C ALA A 15 -9.66 4.70 9.28
N SER A 16 -8.66 5.04 8.47
CA SER A 16 -7.62 4.08 8.08
C SER A 16 -6.83 3.64 9.31
N ALA A 17 -6.67 2.34 9.51
CA ALA A 17 -5.82 1.73 10.54
C ALA A 17 -4.34 1.67 10.15
N ALA A 18 -3.96 2.19 8.96
CA ALA A 18 -2.57 2.36 8.62
C ALA A 18 -1.94 3.37 9.61
N PRO A 19 -0.76 3.09 10.18
CA PRO A 19 0.02 4.13 10.84
C PRO A 19 0.03 5.34 9.90
N ARG A 20 -0.28 6.55 10.41
CA ARG A 20 0.01 7.78 9.68
C ARG A 20 1.53 7.92 9.66
N GLY A 21 2.19 7.05 8.90
CA GLY A 21 3.62 6.93 8.84
C GLY A 21 4.14 8.28 8.40
N SER A 22 4.85 8.95 9.30
CA SER A 22 5.52 10.17 8.94
C SER A 22 6.54 9.84 7.86
N THR A 23 6.47 10.56 6.76
CA THR A 23 7.44 10.41 5.66
C THR A 23 8.83 10.94 6.04
N GLY A 24 9.10 11.20 7.33
CA GLY A 24 10.31 11.85 7.85
C GLY A 24 10.38 13.36 7.57
N ILE A 25 9.84 13.81 6.44
CA ILE A 25 9.80 15.24 6.02
C ILE A 25 9.04 16.10 7.03
N GLU A 26 7.96 15.56 7.56
CA GLU A 26 7.04 16.24 8.47
C GLU A 26 7.69 16.52 9.82
N HIS A 27 8.62 15.65 10.23
CA HIS A 27 9.46 15.88 11.41
C HIS A 27 10.53 16.94 11.15
N ALA A 28 11.13 16.96 9.95
CA ALA A 28 12.09 17.99 9.56
C ALA A 28 11.45 19.39 9.52
N ASP A 29 10.22 19.50 9.01
CA ASP A 29 9.46 20.74 8.98
C ASP A 29 9.01 21.18 10.38
N ALA A 30 8.63 20.25 11.27
CA ALA A 30 8.31 20.54 12.66
C ALA A 30 9.54 21.04 13.44
N LEU A 31 10.71 20.41 13.24
CA LEU A 31 11.97 20.83 13.85
C LEU A 31 12.40 22.23 13.38
N ALA A 32 12.19 22.56 12.10
CA ALA A 32 12.46 23.91 11.59
C ALA A 32 11.53 24.97 12.21
N LYS A 33 10.26 24.63 12.49
CA LYS A 33 9.30 25.53 13.16
C LYS A 33 9.65 25.78 14.63
N MET A 34 10.32 24.86 15.30
CA MET A 34 10.74 25.01 16.71
C MET A 34 12.05 25.80 16.89
N GLY A 35 12.59 26.44 15.83
CA GLY A 35 13.79 27.26 15.91
C GLY A 35 15.07 26.59 15.36
N GLY A 36 14.95 25.42 14.74
CA GLY A 36 16.03 24.83 13.94
C GLY A 36 16.23 25.55 12.60
N LYS A 37 17.46 25.65 12.11
CA LYS A 37 17.71 26.05 10.71
C LYS A 37 17.05 25.03 9.78
N LYS A 38 16.36 25.51 8.73
CA LYS A 38 15.84 24.62 7.68
C LYS A 38 17.00 23.77 7.13
N PRO A 39 16.84 22.45 7.05
CA PRO A 39 17.89 21.60 6.49
C PRO A 39 18.14 21.99 5.04
N ASP A 40 19.40 22.16 4.67
CA ASP A 40 19.77 22.36 3.29
C ASP A 40 19.51 21.06 2.52
N ARG A 41 18.47 21.06 1.70
CA ARG A 41 18.03 19.88 0.94
C ARG A 41 19.07 19.47 -0.12
N SER A 42 20.00 20.37 -0.47
CA SER A 42 21.12 20.05 -1.37
C SER A 42 22.17 19.13 -0.72
N LEU A 43 22.25 19.10 0.62
CA LEU A 43 23.13 18.19 1.36
C LEU A 43 22.58 16.76 1.44
N TYR A 44 21.32 16.55 1.07
CA TYR A 44 20.73 15.22 1.05
C TYR A 44 21.25 14.45 -0.15
N LYS A 45 21.90 13.31 0.10
CA LYS A 45 22.64 12.56 -0.92
C LYS A 45 21.78 12.04 -2.08
N VAL A 46 20.47 11.86 -1.85
CA VAL A 46 19.56 11.25 -2.82
C VAL A 46 18.22 12.02 -2.83
N PRO A 47 18.17 13.21 -3.46
CA PRO A 47 16.95 13.99 -3.54
C PRO A 47 15.83 13.30 -4.34
N GLU A 48 16.16 12.31 -5.17
CA GLU A 48 15.24 11.61 -6.06
C GLU A 48 14.15 10.84 -5.32
N TYR A 49 14.43 10.38 -4.09
CA TYR A 49 13.43 9.70 -3.26
C TYR A 49 12.24 10.58 -2.90
N LEU A 50 12.41 11.90 -2.90
CA LEU A 50 11.31 12.84 -2.64
C LEU A 50 10.33 12.92 -3.81
N ASN A 51 10.72 12.46 -5.00
CA ASN A 51 9.91 12.50 -6.22
C ASN A 51 9.15 11.19 -6.47
N THR A 52 9.20 10.22 -5.55
CA THR A 52 8.51 8.94 -5.73
C THR A 52 7.00 9.09 -5.49
N ASN A 53 6.19 8.64 -6.46
CA ASN A 53 4.75 8.49 -6.33
C ASN A 53 4.38 7.03 -5.99
N LYS A 54 3.09 6.76 -5.69
CA LYS A 54 2.58 5.41 -5.35
C LYS A 54 2.89 4.33 -6.41
N TYR A 55 3.01 4.73 -7.69
CA TYR A 55 3.15 3.85 -8.83
C TYR A 55 4.56 3.81 -9.43
N THR A 56 5.51 4.61 -8.92
CA THR A 56 6.87 4.69 -9.47
C THR A 56 7.56 3.33 -9.58
N PHE A 57 7.33 2.44 -8.60
CA PHE A 57 7.82 1.07 -8.67
C PHE A 57 7.29 0.31 -9.89
N TYR A 58 5.99 0.40 -10.19
CA TYR A 58 5.40 -0.28 -11.34
C TYR A 58 5.78 0.38 -12.67
N GLU A 59 5.87 1.71 -12.71
CA GLU A 59 6.29 2.45 -13.90
C GLU A 59 7.74 2.09 -14.30
N THR A 60 8.62 1.98 -13.30
CA THR A 60 10.00 1.50 -13.50
C THR A 60 10.04 0.02 -13.89
N GLU A 61 9.14 -0.81 -13.37
CA GLU A 61 9.03 -2.22 -13.74
C GLU A 61 8.66 -2.40 -15.23
N VAL A 62 7.72 -1.58 -15.74
CA VAL A 62 7.34 -1.57 -17.17
C VAL A 62 8.49 -1.11 -18.06
N SER A 63 9.24 -0.08 -17.65
CA SER A 63 10.38 0.42 -18.44
C SER A 63 11.54 -0.58 -18.48
N LEU A 64 11.82 -1.25 -17.35
CA LEU A 64 12.86 -2.27 -17.25
C LEU A 64 12.51 -3.57 -17.96
N SER A 65 11.22 -3.90 -18.07
CA SER A 65 10.76 -5.16 -18.67
C SER A 65 11.29 -5.41 -20.09
N LYS A 66 11.51 -4.35 -20.88
CA LYS A 66 12.07 -4.44 -22.24
C LYS A 66 13.52 -4.92 -22.29
N HIS A 67 14.25 -4.73 -21.20
CA HIS A 67 15.67 -5.07 -21.08
C HIS A 67 15.89 -6.40 -20.35
N ARG A 68 14.82 -7.05 -19.87
CA ARG A 68 14.91 -8.31 -19.15
C ARG A 68 15.10 -9.47 -20.12
N MET A 69 15.91 -10.44 -19.68
CA MET A 69 16.03 -11.72 -20.37
C MET A 69 14.74 -12.53 -20.22
N GLN A 70 14.50 -13.41 -21.18
CA GLN A 70 13.41 -14.39 -21.10
C GLN A 70 13.56 -15.25 -19.85
N GLN A 71 12.47 -15.44 -19.13
CA GLN A 71 12.46 -16.33 -17.96
C GLN A 71 12.69 -17.78 -18.39
N PRO A 72 13.43 -18.59 -17.62
CA PRO A 72 13.56 -20.00 -17.90
C PRO A 72 12.17 -20.67 -17.82
N SER A 73 11.89 -21.57 -18.75
CA SER A 73 10.63 -22.31 -18.78
C SER A 73 10.88 -23.81 -18.81
N ASN A 74 10.15 -24.55 -17.98
CA ASN A 74 10.10 -26.02 -18.02
C ASN A 74 9.25 -26.54 -19.21
N LYS A 75 8.65 -25.64 -20.02
CA LYS A 75 7.72 -25.94 -21.13
C LYS A 75 6.53 -26.83 -20.75
N ARG A 76 6.33 -27.12 -19.47
CA ARG A 76 5.22 -27.90 -18.94
C ARG A 76 4.11 -26.93 -18.54
N PRO A 77 2.86 -27.19 -18.93
CA PRO A 77 1.74 -26.41 -18.42
C PRO A 77 1.65 -26.59 -16.91
N ASP A 78 1.21 -25.54 -16.22
CA ASP A 78 0.91 -25.62 -14.79
C ASP A 78 -0.15 -26.71 -14.58
N VAL A 79 0.20 -27.71 -13.77
CA VAL A 79 -0.73 -28.78 -13.42
C VAL A 79 -1.69 -28.20 -12.39
N LEU A 80 -2.99 -28.13 -12.73
CA LEU A 80 -4.01 -27.74 -11.78
C LEU A 80 -3.93 -28.61 -10.51
N PRO A 81 -4.04 -28.03 -9.30
CA PRO A 81 -4.10 -28.79 -8.08
C PRO A 81 -5.20 -29.84 -8.15
N LYS A 82 -4.86 -31.11 -7.97
CA LYS A 82 -5.85 -32.19 -7.88
C LYS A 82 -6.45 -32.18 -6.48
N VAL A 83 -7.71 -31.75 -6.36
CA VAL A 83 -8.50 -31.95 -5.13
C VAL A 83 -8.77 -33.45 -5.02
N ARG A 84 -8.35 -34.09 -3.92
CA ARG A 84 -8.73 -35.48 -3.63
C ARG A 84 -10.23 -35.52 -3.34
N SER A 85 -10.97 -36.33 -4.09
CA SER A 85 -12.40 -36.57 -3.86
C SER A 85 -12.70 -37.39 -2.61
N ASP A 86 -11.66 -37.90 -1.94
CA ASP A 86 -11.77 -38.87 -0.84
C ASP A 86 -12.30 -38.25 0.47
N VAL A 87 -12.45 -36.93 0.52
CA VAL A 87 -13.18 -36.26 1.60
C VAL A 87 -14.62 -36.07 1.14
N ALA A 88 -15.38 -37.16 1.15
CA ALA A 88 -16.83 -37.06 1.15
C ALA A 88 -17.24 -36.16 2.33
N PRO A 89 -18.12 -35.17 2.15
CA PRO A 89 -18.65 -34.44 3.29
C PRO A 89 -19.37 -35.46 4.17
N GLU A 90 -18.87 -35.65 5.40
CA GLU A 90 -19.57 -36.44 6.41
C GLU A 90 -21.01 -35.91 6.48
N LYS A 91 -21.97 -36.75 6.10
CA LYS A 91 -23.38 -36.45 6.31
C LYS A 91 -23.58 -36.37 7.82
N LYS A 92 -23.58 -35.15 8.35
CA LYS A 92 -24.07 -34.88 9.71
C LYS A 92 -25.52 -35.34 9.75
N THR A 93 -25.75 -36.48 10.39
CA THR A 93 -27.09 -37.00 10.64
C THR A 93 -27.66 -36.19 11.80
N GLN A 94 -28.87 -35.66 11.61
CA GLN A 94 -29.61 -34.85 12.59
C GLN A 94 -30.04 -35.69 13.78
#